data_AF-A0A8J8JE86-F1
#
_entry.id   AF-A0A8J8JE86-F1
#
_cell.length_a   1.000
_cell.length_b   1.000
_cell.length_c   1.000
_cell.angle_alpha   90.00
_cell.angle_beta   90.00
_cell.angle_gamma   90.00
#
_symmetry.space_group_name_H-M   'P 1'
#
loop_
_entity.id
_entity.type
_entity.pdbx_description
1 polymer ?
#
loop_
_entity_poly.entity_id
_entity_poly.type
_entity_poly.pdbx_seq_one_letter_code
_entity_poly.pdbx_strand_id
1 'polypeptide(L)'
;MKKITFIFILLIISTNLTLAIEVPNVWEPTTLETSFAVIGLYEYGDYPRALEGCEWLNKIKTPEFAWGSNSHSPPEAKYTAPALMALLRCE
;
A
#
# COMPACT_ATOMS: atom_id res chain seq x y z
N MET A 1 51.14 -3.66 -20.01
CA MET A 1 49.80 -4.23 -20.25
C MET A 1 48.92 -4.26 -19.00
N LYS A 2 49.34 -4.87 -17.88
CA LYS A 2 48.55 -4.96 -16.62
C LYS A 2 48.04 -3.62 -16.05
N LYS A 3 48.85 -2.54 -16.12
CA LYS A 3 48.44 -1.20 -15.63
C LYS A 3 47.31 -0.56 -16.43
N ILE A 4 47.28 -0.78 -17.75
CA ILE A 4 46.24 -0.23 -18.64
C ILE A 4 44.92 -0.95 -18.38
N THR A 5 44.97 -2.28 -18.17
CA THR A 5 43.80 -3.08 -17.78
C THR A 5 43.20 -2.61 -16.45
N PHE A 6 44.04 -2.27 -15.48
CA PHE A 6 43.59 -1.80 -14.17
C PHE A 6 42.87 -0.45 -14.24
N ILE A 7 43.38 0.48 -15.07
CA ILE A 7 42.74 1.79 -15.30
C ILE A 7 41.38 1.61 -15.98
N PHE A 8 41.28 0.70 -16.94
CA PHE A 8 40.02 0.40 -17.62
C PHE A 8 38.96 -0.17 -16.67
N ILE A 9 39.35 -1.07 -15.76
CA ILE A 9 38.44 -1.62 -14.74
C ILE A 9 37.95 -0.52 -13.80
N LEU A 10 38.84 0.40 -13.39
CA LEU A 10 38.48 1.52 -12.52
C LEU A 10 37.46 2.47 -13.18
N LEU A 11 37.61 2.73 -14.48
CA LEU A 11 36.69 3.56 -15.25
C LEU A 11 35.29 2.94 -15.36
N ILE A 12 35.21 1.63 -15.56
CA ILE A 12 33.92 0.91 -15.65
C ILE A 12 33.18 0.92 -14.30
N ILE A 13 33.90 0.89 -13.17
CA ILE A 13 33.29 0.97 -11.85
C ILE A 13 32.73 2.39 -11.59
N SER A 14 33.41 3.43 -12.09
CA SER A 14 33.01 4.82 -11.90
C SER A 14 31.79 5.28 -12.69
N THR A 15 31.33 4.51 -13.69
CA THR A 15 30.16 4.87 -14.51
C THR A 15 28.82 4.38 -13.96
N ASN A 16 28.78 3.79 -12.76
CA ASN A 16 27.53 3.46 -12.07
C ASN A 16 26.88 4.73 -11.49
N LEU A 17 26.51 5.66 -12.36
CA LEU A 17 25.68 6.81 -12.00
C LEU A 17 24.26 6.28 -11.82
N THR A 18 23.93 5.83 -10.61
CA THR A 18 22.55 5.52 -10.25
C THR A 18 21.72 6.79 -10.45
N LEU A 19 20.85 6.79 -11.47
CA LEU A 19 19.85 7.82 -11.66
C LEU A 19 18.86 7.70 -10.50
N ALA A 20 19.10 8.46 -9.44
CA ALA A 20 18.14 8.62 -8.36
C ALA A 20 16.96 9.41 -8.91
N ILE A 21 15.89 8.71 -9.27
CA ILE A 21 14.61 9.32 -9.65
C ILE A 21 13.89 9.62 -8.33
N GLU A 22 13.66 10.91 -8.04
CA GLU A 22 12.75 11.29 -6.96
C GLU A 22 11.33 10.92 -7.37
N VAL A 23 10.75 9.94 -6.68
CA VAL A 23 9.34 9.58 -6.83
C VAL A 23 8.58 10.27 -5.70
N PRO A 24 7.49 11.01 -5.97
CA PRO A 24 6.68 11.60 -4.91
C PRO A 24 6.24 10.52 -3.93
N ASN A 25 6.51 10.72 -2.63
CA ASN A 25 6.01 9.85 -1.58
C ASN A 25 4.52 10.13 -1.37
N VAL A 26 3.67 9.56 -2.24
CA VAL A 26 2.22 9.64 -2.10
C VAL A 26 1.80 8.66 -1.02
N TRP A 27 1.13 9.16 0.01
CA TRP A 27 0.57 8.31 1.05
C TRP A 27 -0.45 7.35 0.45
N GLU A 28 -0.30 6.06 0.75
CA GLU A 28 -1.26 5.03 0.39
C GLU A 28 -2.00 4.53 1.63
N PRO A 29 -3.34 4.55 1.65
CA PRO A 29 -4.12 4.01 2.76
C PRO A 29 -3.89 2.51 2.93
N THR A 30 -3.81 2.06 4.19
CA THR A 30 -3.80 0.64 4.52
C THR A 30 -5.19 0.12 4.85
N THR A 31 -5.39 -1.19 4.72
CA THR A 31 -6.65 -1.85 5.08
C THR A 31 -7.04 -1.58 6.53
N LEU A 32 -6.08 -1.64 7.46
CA LEU A 32 -6.34 -1.43 8.89
C LEU A 32 -6.73 0.02 9.19
N GLU A 33 -5.98 1.00 8.67
CA GLU A 33 -6.29 2.42 8.87
C GLU A 33 -7.68 2.75 8.34
N THR A 34 -7.99 2.32 7.12
CA THR A 34 -9.32 2.57 6.53
C THR A 34 -10.42 1.86 7.30
N SER A 35 -10.22 0.59 7.71
CA SER A 35 -11.22 -0.15 8.48
C SER A 35 -11.57 0.53 9.80
N PHE A 36 -10.55 0.97 10.56
CA PHE A 36 -10.80 1.67 11.81
C PHE A 36 -11.35 3.08 11.63
N ALA A 37 -10.95 3.78 10.56
CA ALA A 37 -11.52 5.07 10.21
C ALA A 37 -13.02 4.94 9.90
N VAL A 38 -13.43 3.94 9.10
CA VAL A 38 -14.84 3.65 8.79
C VAL A 38 -15.65 3.44 10.06
N ILE A 39 -15.16 2.56 10.95
CA ILE A 39 -15.86 2.27 12.21
C ILE A 39 -15.98 3.55 13.04
N GLY A 40 -14.89 4.31 13.21
CA GLY A 40 -14.92 5.55 13.99
C GLY A 40 -15.85 6.62 13.40
N LEU A 41 -15.84 6.80 12.07
CA LEU A 41 -16.69 7.75 11.37
C LEU A 41 -18.17 7.38 11.48
N TYR A 42 -18.48 6.08 11.37
CA TYR A 42 -19.83 5.57 11.56
C TYR A 42 -20.36 5.85 12.97
N GLU A 43 -19.58 5.51 14.00
CA GLU A 43 -19.96 5.75 15.40
C GLU A 43 -20.10 7.25 15.72
N TYR A 44 -19.33 8.10 15.03
CA TYR A 44 -19.45 9.56 15.11
C TYR A 44 -20.66 10.13 14.35
N GLY A 45 -21.27 9.35 13.44
CA GLY A 45 -22.40 9.76 12.60
C GLY A 45 -22.00 10.47 11.30
N ASP A 46 -20.72 10.46 10.91
CA ASP A 46 -20.27 10.95 9.60
C ASP A 46 -20.34 9.82 8.56
N TYR A 47 -21.59 9.42 8.27
CA TYR A 47 -21.89 8.33 7.34
C TYR A 47 -21.33 8.55 5.92
N PRO A 48 -21.33 9.77 5.34
CA PRO A 48 -20.77 9.98 4.00
C PRO A 48 -19.29 9.59 3.91
N ARG A 49 -18.47 9.94 4.91
CA ARG A 49 -17.05 9.56 4.92
C ARG A 49 -16.84 8.11 5.30
N ALA A 50 -17.68 7.55 6.16
CA ALA A 50 -17.65 6.10 6.43
C ALA A 50 -17.93 5.29 5.15
N LEU A 51 -18.89 5.73 4.34
CA LEU A 51 -19.22 5.09 3.07
C LEU A 51 -18.04 5.15 2.07
N GLU A 52 -17.34 6.28 1.96
CA GLU A 52 -16.15 6.40 1.12
C GLU A 52 -15.06 5.37 1.49
N GLY A 53 -14.83 5.16 2.79
CA GLY A 53 -13.90 4.13 3.27
C GLY A 53 -14.38 2.71 2.94
N CYS A 54 -15.68 2.43 3.05
CA CYS A 54 -16.27 1.16 2.64
C CYS A 54 -16.15 0.90 1.13
N GLU A 55 -16.32 1.93 0.29
CA GLU A 55 -16.12 1.83 -1.16
C GLU A 55 -14.67 1.51 -1.48
N TRP A 56 -13.71 2.16 -0.80
CA TRP A 56 -12.30 1.84 -0.95
C TRP A 56 -11.97 0.41 -0.54
N LEU A 57 -12.49 -0.06 0.61
CA LEU A 57 -12.31 -1.45 1.04
C LEU A 57 -12.87 -2.45 0.01
N ASN A 58 -14.05 -2.16 -0.55
CA ASN A 58 -14.60 -3.00 -1.62
C ASN A 58 -13.75 -2.98 -2.89
N LYS A 59 -13.14 -1.84 -3.23
CA LYS A 59 -12.27 -1.69 -4.40
C LYS A 59 -10.99 -2.52 -4.29
N ILE A 60 -10.41 -2.64 -3.09
CA ILE A 60 -9.15 -3.37 -2.88
C ILE A 60 -9.34 -4.83 -2.47
N LYS A 61 -10.58 -5.31 -2.41
CA LYS A 61 -10.92 -6.71 -2.09
C LYS A 61 -10.32 -7.65 -3.14
N THR A 62 -9.64 -8.71 -2.69
CA THR A 62 -9.04 -9.69 -3.58
C THR A 62 -10.09 -10.62 -4.20
N PRO A 63 -9.77 -11.37 -5.27
CA PRO A 63 -10.68 -12.37 -5.86
C PRO A 63 -11.14 -13.46 -4.88
N GLU A 64 -10.36 -13.73 -3.83
CA GLU A 64 -10.70 -14.66 -2.75
C GLU A 64 -11.69 -14.07 -1.73
N PHE A 65 -12.20 -12.86 -1.98
CA PHE A 65 -13.09 -12.11 -1.09
C PHE A 65 -12.43 -11.80 0.27
N ALA A 66 -11.14 -11.47 0.25
CA ALA A 66 -10.33 -11.19 1.43
C ALA A 66 -9.47 -9.92 1.24
N TRP A 67 -8.72 -9.53 2.29
CA TRP A 67 -7.87 -8.33 2.29
C TRP A 67 -6.46 -8.60 2.80
N GLY A 68 -5.48 -7.98 2.16
CA GLY A 68 -4.10 -7.85 2.63
C GLY A 68 -3.87 -6.54 3.38
N SER A 69 -2.61 -6.18 3.65
CA SER A 69 -2.28 -4.91 4.33
C SER A 69 -2.65 -3.67 3.52
N ASN A 70 -2.62 -3.80 2.19
CA ASN A 70 -2.99 -2.80 1.19
C ASN A 70 -3.46 -3.55 -0.08
N SER A 71 -3.68 -2.84 -1.19
CA SER A 71 -4.16 -3.40 -2.46
C SER A 71 -3.20 -4.35 -3.19
N HIS A 72 -1.93 -4.42 -2.77
CA HIS A 72 -0.89 -5.21 -3.44
C HIS A 72 -0.41 -6.39 -2.59
N SER A 73 -0.88 -6.49 -1.34
CA SER A 73 -0.46 -7.52 -0.40
C SER A 73 -1.37 -8.74 -0.46
N PRO A 74 -0.82 -9.95 -0.21
CA PRO A 74 -1.63 -11.16 -0.12
C PRO A 74 -2.64 -11.06 1.03
N PRO A 75 -3.80 -11.72 0.93
CA PRO A 75 -4.82 -11.67 1.96
C PRO A 75 -4.38 -12.39 3.24
N GLU A 76 -4.68 -11.77 4.39
CA GLU A 76 -4.45 -12.36 5.71
C GLU A 76 -5.66 -12.10 6.62
N ALA A 77 -5.91 -13.04 7.55
CA ALA A 77 -7.04 -12.94 8.48
C ALA A 77 -7.02 -11.64 9.30
N LYS A 78 -5.83 -11.16 9.69
CA LYS A 78 -5.65 -9.94 10.49
C LYS A 78 -6.07 -8.64 9.78
N TYR A 79 -6.17 -8.65 8.45
CA TYR A 79 -6.69 -7.51 7.68
C TYR A 79 -8.10 -7.76 7.17
N THR A 80 -8.41 -9.02 6.87
CA THR A 80 -9.75 -9.44 6.43
C THR A 80 -10.80 -9.23 7.52
N ALA A 81 -10.50 -9.59 8.77
CA ALA A 81 -11.47 -9.43 9.86
C ALA A 81 -11.85 -7.95 10.11
N PRO A 82 -10.90 -7.00 10.24
CA PRO A 82 -11.22 -5.58 10.33
C PRO A 82 -11.99 -5.04 9.12
N ALA A 83 -11.62 -5.43 7.90
CA ALA A 83 -12.31 -4.99 6.69
C ALA A 83 -13.77 -5.44 6.68
N LEU A 84 -14.04 -6.70 7.06
CA LEU A 84 -15.41 -7.20 7.22
C LEU A 84 -16.18 -6.45 8.30
N MET A 85 -15.56 -6.20 9.47
CA MET A 85 -16.20 -5.43 10.54
C MET A 85 -16.59 -4.03 10.10
N ALA A 86 -15.74 -3.36 9.32
CA ALA A 86 -16.01 -2.05 8.75
C ALA A 86 -17.15 -2.10 7.72
N LEU A 87 -17.11 -3.06 6.80
CA LEU A 87 -18.12 -3.18 5.73
C LEU A 87 -19.52 -3.47 6.26
N LEU A 88 -19.65 -4.21 7.37
CA LEU A 88 -20.94 -4.44 8.05
C LEU A 88 -21.63 -3.15 8.55
N ARG A 89 -20.94 -2.00 8.57
CA ARG A 89 -21.55 -0.69 8.89
C ARG A 89 -22.15 0.01 7.69
N CYS A 90 -21.84 -0.46 6.48
CA CYS A 90 -22.26 0.13 5.23
C CYS A 90 -23.31 -0.69 4.49
N GLU A 91 -23.73 -1.83 5.07
CA GLU A 91 -24.92 -2.60 4.66
C GLU A 91 -26.17 -2.11 5.39
#